data_AF-A0A2S4VFX0-F1
#
_entry.id   AF-A0A2S4VFX0-F1
#
_cell.length_a   1.000
_cell.length_b   1.000
_cell.length_c   1.000
_cell.angle_alpha   90.00
_cell.angle_beta   90.00
_cell.angle_gamma   90.00
#
_symmetry.space_group_name_H-M   'P 1'
#
loop_
_entity.id
_entity.type
_entity.pdbx_description
1 polymer ?
#
loop_
_entity_poly.entity_id
_entity_poly.type
_entity_poly.pdbx_seq_one_letter_code
_entity_poly.pdbx_strand_id
1 'polypeptide(L)'
;MNQILVFWIIRHALPWARFADYLLSVAIDYCNPNARVYTRTWAANQARKLYVTLQRKVINDIKNSESKISLVADVWTTKGNHHAFMAFLFAI
;
A
#
# COMPACT_ATOMS: atom_id res chain seq x y z
N MET A 1 17.49 -4.64 -0.10
CA MET A 1 17.20 -3.32 0.49
C MET A 1 15.87 -2.73 0.04
N ASN A 2 15.66 -2.40 -1.24
CA ASN A 2 14.45 -1.69 -1.70
C ASN A 2 13.11 -2.36 -1.34
N GLN A 3 13.02 -3.69 -1.37
CA GLN A 3 11.81 -4.41 -0.94
C GLN A 3 11.51 -4.18 0.55
N ILE A 4 12.53 -4.19 1.41
CA ILE A 4 12.37 -3.92 2.84
C ILE A 4 11.90 -2.49 3.07
N LEU A 5 12.42 -1.52 2.31
CA LEU A 5 11.95 -0.13 2.37
C LEU A 5 10.47 -0.01 1.94
N VAL A 6 10.03 -0.77 0.94
CA VAL A 6 8.61 -0.82 0.55
C VAL A 6 7.77 -1.38 1.70
N PHE A 7 8.19 -2.48 2.32
CA PHE A 7 7.50 -3.03 3.50
C PHE A 7 7.45 -2.06 4.67
N TRP A 8 8.55 -1.36 4.94
CA TRP A 8 8.62 -0.33 5.98
C TRP A 8 7.60 0.78 5.74
N ILE A 9 7.55 1.34 4.53
CA ILE A 9 6.57 2.38 4.20
C ILE A 9 5.13 1.87 4.34
N ILE A 10 4.82 0.68 3.83
CA ILE A 10 3.47 0.09 3.94
C ILE A 10 3.09 -0.11 5.41
N ARG A 11 3.99 -0.70 6.21
CA ARG A 11 3.73 -1.03 7.61
C ARG A 11 3.48 0.22 8.48
N HIS A 12 4.12 1.33 8.16
CA HIS A 12 4.00 2.59 8.90
C HIS A 12 3.12 3.63 8.19
N ALA A 13 2.38 3.24 7.13
CA ALA A 13 1.52 4.12 6.34
C ALA A 13 2.20 5.43 5.90
N LEU A 14 3.48 5.36 5.54
CA LEU A 14 4.26 6.54 5.16
C LEU A 14 3.99 6.94 3.69
N PRO A 15 4.21 8.21 3.31
CA PRO A 15 4.12 8.61 1.91
C PRO A 15 5.23 7.97 1.05
N TRP A 16 4.90 7.54 -0.17
CA TRP A 16 5.91 7.05 -1.15
C TRP A 16 7.01 8.07 -1.45
N ALA A 17 6.74 9.36 -1.22
CA ALA A 17 7.71 10.44 -1.32
C ALA A 17 8.96 10.24 -0.45
N ARG A 18 8.88 9.41 0.60
CA ARG A 18 10.04 9.04 1.44
C ARG A 18 11.17 8.36 0.67
N PHE A 19 10.89 7.72 -0.47
CA PHE A 19 11.95 7.19 -1.35
C PHE A 19 12.79 8.27 -2.04
N ALA A 20 12.34 9.53 -2.01
CA ALA A 20 13.09 10.69 -2.52
C ALA A 20 13.65 11.57 -1.38
N ASP A 21 13.60 11.08 -0.14
CA ASP A 21 14.09 11.80 1.03
C ASP A 21 15.62 11.87 1.02
N TYR A 22 16.17 13.08 1.20
CA TYR A 22 17.60 13.32 1.16
C TYR A 22 18.34 12.62 2.30
N LEU A 23 17.82 12.72 3.52
CA LEU A 23 18.46 12.11 4.70
C LEU A 23 18.43 10.59 4.62
N LEU A 24 17.34 10.01 4.11
CA LEU A 24 17.29 8.57 3.84
C LEU A 24 18.37 8.14 2.85
N SER A 25 18.58 8.94 1.81
CA SER A 25 19.58 8.65 0.77
C SER A 25 20.99 8.69 1.36
N VAL A 26 21.34 9.76 2.11
CA VAL A 26 22.63 9.89 2.80
C VAL A 26 22.86 8.75 3.81
N ALA A 27 21.85 8.38 4.60
CA ALA A 27 21.97 7.30 5.56
C ALA A 27 22.23 5.94 4.89
N ILE A 28 21.59 5.70 3.74
CA ILE A 28 21.80 4.47 2.97
C ILE A 28 23.18 4.46 2.32
N ASP A 29 23.61 5.57 1.74
CA ASP A 29 24.94 5.71 1.13
C ASP A 29 26.05 5.53 2.18
N TYR A 30 25.84 6.06 3.40
CA TYR A 30 26.76 5.87 4.53
C TYR A 30 26.87 4.40 4.95
N CYS A 31 25.74 3.70 5.08
CA CYS A 31 25.71 2.30 5.50
C CYS A 31 26.22 1.34 4.41
N ASN A 32 25.96 1.64 3.13
CA ASN A 32 26.38 0.84 2.00
C ASN A 32 26.52 1.72 0.75
N PRO A 33 27.75 2.15 0.40
CA PRO A 33 27.99 3.04 -0.75
C PRO A 33 27.56 2.46 -2.10
N ASN A 34 27.42 1.14 -2.22
CA ASN A 34 26.99 0.48 -3.45
C ASN A 34 25.47 0.30 -3.54
N ALA A 35 24.74 0.65 -2.48
CA ALA A 35 23.30 0.51 -2.47
C ALA A 35 22.61 1.67 -3.16
N ARG A 36 21.65 1.36 -4.03
CA ARG A 36 20.82 2.36 -4.72
C ARG A 36 19.36 2.26 -4.27
N VAL A 37 18.85 3.37 -3.75
CA VAL A 37 17.41 3.53 -3.48
C VAL A 37 16.68 3.74 -4.80
N TYR A 38 15.57 3.03 -4.99
CA TYR A 38 14.75 3.16 -6.19
C TYR A 38 13.80 4.35 -6.13
N THR A 39 13.19 4.70 -7.26
CA THR A 39 12.30 5.85 -7.33
C THR A 39 10.99 5.63 -6.56
N ARG A 40 10.34 6.73 -6.14
CA ARG A 40 8.99 6.70 -5.54
C ARG A 40 7.97 5.98 -6.43
N THR A 41 8.10 6.11 -7.76
CA THR A 41 7.19 5.47 -8.72
C THR A 41 7.39 3.96 -8.76
N TRP A 42 8.64 3.50 -8.66
CA TRP A 42 8.93 2.08 -8.53
C TRP A 42 8.35 1.52 -7.22
N ALA A 43 8.52 2.24 -6.09
CA ALA A 43 7.98 1.82 -4.80
C ALA A 43 6.45 1.69 -4.82
N ALA A 44 5.75 2.69 -5.37
CA ALA A 44 4.29 2.66 -5.54
C ALA A 44 3.84 1.49 -6.42
N ASN A 45 4.53 1.25 -7.54
CA ASN A 45 4.23 0.12 -8.42
C ASN A 45 4.46 -1.23 -7.72
N GLN A 46 5.49 -1.34 -6.90
CA GLN A 46 5.80 -2.56 -6.17
C GLN A 46 4.77 -2.82 -5.07
N ALA A 47 4.39 -1.80 -4.30
CA ALA A 47 3.32 -1.89 -3.32
C ALA A 47 1.99 -2.32 -3.95
N ARG A 48 1.63 -1.74 -5.11
CA ARG A 48 0.44 -2.13 -5.86
C ARG A 48 0.47 -3.61 -6.29
N LYS A 49 1.61 -4.11 -6.78
CA LYS A 49 1.77 -5.53 -7.14
C LYS A 49 1.57 -6.44 -5.93
N LEU A 50 2.15 -6.09 -4.79
CA LEU A 50 1.97 -6.84 -3.55
C LEU A 50 0.50 -6.87 -3.11
N TYR A 51 -0.17 -5.71 -3.15
CA TYR A 51 -1.59 -5.60 -2.82
C TYR A 51 -2.46 -6.47 -3.73
N VAL A 52 -2.28 -6.41 -5.06
CA VAL A 52 -3.08 -7.21 -6.01
C VAL A 52 -2.85 -8.71 -5.80
N THR A 53 -1.61 -9.12 -5.51
CA THR A 53 -1.31 -10.52 -5.21
C THR A 53 -2.01 -10.98 -3.93
N LEU A 54 -1.96 -10.17 -2.86
CA LEU A 54 -2.64 -10.48 -1.61
C LEU A 54 -4.16 -10.50 -1.79
N GLN A 55 -4.71 -9.51 -2.50
CA GLN A 55 -6.13 -9.43 -2.83
C GLN A 55 -6.60 -10.68 -3.58
N ARG A 56 -5.84 -11.15 -4.58
CA ARG A 56 -6.18 -12.38 -5.31
C ARG A 56 -6.21 -13.59 -4.39
N LYS A 57 -5.25 -13.69 -3.46
CA LYS A 57 -5.22 -14.77 -2.47
C LYS A 57 -6.45 -14.73 -1.56
N VAL A 58 -6.75 -13.57 -0.98
CA VAL A 58 -7.92 -13.39 -0.11
C VAL A 58 -9.22 -13.73 -0.85
N ILE A 59 -9.41 -13.28 -2.09
CA ILE A 59 -10.60 -13.63 -2.89
C ILE A 59 -10.68 -15.14 -3.13
N ASN A 60 -9.56 -15.80 -3.39
CA ASN A 60 -9.53 -17.25 -3.58
C ASN A 60 -9.93 -17.98 -2.30
N ASP A 61 -9.37 -17.57 -1.16
CA ASP A 61 -9.67 -18.14 0.15
C ASP A 61 -11.15 -17.94 0.52
N ILE A 62 -11.71 -16.76 0.23
CA ILE A 62 -13.12 -16.44 0.39
C ILE A 62 -13.99 -17.37 -0.47
N LYS A 63 -13.69 -17.53 -1.76
CA LYS A 63 -14.44 -18.42 -2.66
C LYS A 63 -14.44 -19.88 -2.19
N ASN A 64 -13.34 -20.31 -1.58
CA ASN A 64 -13.18 -21.66 -1.06
C ASN A 64 -13.85 -21.87 0.32
N SER A 65 -14.21 -20.78 1.02
CA SER A 65 -14.71 -20.85 2.41
C SER A 65 -16.20 -21.25 2.55
N GLU A 66 -16.90 -21.50 1.44
CA GLU A 66 -18.36 -21.78 1.36
C GLU A 66 -19.27 -20.79 2.12
N SER A 67 -18.72 -19.69 2.62
CA SER A 67 -19.37 -18.78 3.54
C SER A 67 -20.26 -17.78 2.80
N LYS A 68 -21.36 -17.36 3.45
CA LYS A 68 -22.26 -16.33 2.91
C LYS A 68 -21.64 -14.96 3.14
N ILE A 69 -21.10 -14.36 2.09
CA ILE A 69 -20.53 -13.01 2.14
C ILE A 69 -21.65 -11.99 2.03
N SER A 70 -21.64 -10.98 2.90
CA SER A 70 -22.49 -9.79 2.80
C SER A 70 -21.68 -8.58 2.34
N LEU A 71 -22.29 -7.72 1.52
CA LEU A 71 -21.71 -6.46 1.06
C LEU A 71 -22.40 -5.30 1.76
N VAL A 72 -21.63 -4.50 2.50
CA VAL A 72 -22.08 -3.24 3.10
C VAL A 72 -21.46 -2.09 2.31
N ALA A 73 -22.30 -1.19 1.84
CA ALA A 73 -21.87 0.03 1.14
C ALA A 73 -22.25 1.24 1.98
N ASP A 74 -21.33 2.21 2.11
CA ASP A 74 -21.56 3.47 2.81
C ASP A 74 -21.08 4.65 1.96
N VAL A 75 -21.80 5.77 2.04
CA VAL A 75 -21.52 6.98 1.27
C VAL A 75 -21.55 8.18 2.19
N TRP A 76 -20.47 8.95 2.22
CA TRP A 76 -20.37 10.15 3.05
C TRP A 76 -19.69 11.31 2.32
N THR A 77 -19.93 12.52 2.81
CA THR A 77 -19.27 13.74 2.36
C THR A 77 -18.48 14.35 3.51
N THR A 78 -17.45 15.14 3.19
CA THR A 78 -16.67 15.86 4.20
C THR A 78 -16.85 17.36 4.01
N LYS A 79 -17.10 18.09 5.11
CA LYS A 79 -17.34 19.54 5.05
C LYS A 79 -16.10 20.24 4.50
N GLY A 80 -16.27 20.98 3.40
CA GLY A 80 -15.18 21.68 2.70
C GLY A 80 -14.54 20.87 1.55
N ASN A 81 -15.01 19.65 1.28
CA ASN A 81 -14.58 18.87 0.13
C ASN A 81 -15.71 18.79 -0.91
N HIS A 82 -15.38 19.02 -2.19
CA HIS A 82 -16.35 18.98 -3.30
C HIS A 82 -16.59 17.56 -3.85
N HIS A 83 -16.13 16.54 -3.12
CA HIS A 83 -16.21 15.13 -3.50
C HIS A 83 -16.96 14.32 -2.44
N ALA A 84 -17.78 13.38 -2.91
CA ALA A 84 -18.37 12.33 -2.09
C ALA A 84 -17.46 11.09 -2.09
N PHE A 85 -17.44 10.38 -0.97
CA PHE A 85 -16.67 9.14 -0.79
C PHE A 85 -17.63 7.95 -0.71
N MET A 86 -17.21 6.82 -1.27
CA MET A 86 -17.92 5.55 -1.18
C MET A 86 -16.98 4.50 -0.60
N ALA A 87 -17.42 3.81 0.45
CA ALA A 87 -16.76 2.60 0.94
C ALA A 87 -17.59 1.37 0.64
N PHE A 88 -16.89 0.28 0.36
CA PHE A 88 -17.45 -1.06 0.29
C PHE A 88 -16.71 -1.92 1.30
N LEU A 89 -17.46 -2.61 2.16
CA LEU A 89 -16.97 -3.59 3.10
C LEU A 89 -17.59 -4.95 2.78
N PHE A 90 -16.76 -5.96 2.63
CA PHE A 90 -17.20 -7.34 2.55
C PHE A 90 -17.09 -7.97 3.94
N ALA A 91 -18.20 -8.45 4.49
CA ALA A 91 -18.25 -9.18 5.74
C ALA A 91 -18.56 -10.66 5.46
N ILE A 92 -17.82 -11.55 6.09
CA ILE A 92 -17.95 -13.01 5.99
C ILE A 92 -18.71 -13.51 7.23
#